data_AF-A0A1F6EDT4-F1
#
_entry.id   AF-A0A1F6EDT4-F1
#
_cell.length_a   1.000
_cell.length_b   1.000
_cell.length_c   1.000
_cell.angle_alpha   90.00
_cell.angle_beta   90.00
_cell.angle_gamma   90.00
#
_symmetry.space_group_name_H-M   'P 1'
#
loop_
_entity.id
_entity.type
_entity.pdbx_description
1 polymer ?
#
loop_
_entity_poly.entity_id
_entity_poly.type
_entity_poly.pdbx_seq_one_letter_code
_entity_poly.pdbx_strand_id
1 'polypeptide(L)'
;MSGRTELKRLQDICTHFGVADIYELHQLNLEHDQKLIKNCGFDPQNTALTNNQIKDKLASLSLINLPEAERKAVQNILWLWYHHATTVCIWQKRDLKQARIYCSTALSYLYEGHPNRITPVLCMLLNGEIDAARLWTAEKVNEIERPYAEHLLAEYEKGTFN
;
A
#
# COMPACT_ATOMS: atom_id res chain seq x y z
N MET A 1 -21.72 -19.85 -5.22
CA MET A 1 -20.72 -20.89 -4.83
C MET A 1 -19.29 -20.37 -4.73
N SER A 2 -18.94 -19.21 -5.32
CA SER A 2 -17.57 -18.65 -5.32
C SER A 2 -17.05 -18.16 -3.96
N GLY A 3 -17.91 -17.57 -3.12
CA GLY A 3 -17.47 -16.96 -1.84
C GLY A 3 -16.88 -17.94 -0.81
N ARG A 4 -17.39 -19.18 -0.75
CA ARG A 4 -16.83 -20.21 0.15
C ARG A 4 -15.42 -20.65 -0.26
N THR A 5 -15.08 -20.53 -1.54
CA THR A 5 -13.77 -20.92 -2.06
C THR A 5 -12.71 -19.88 -1.70
N GLU A 6 -13.01 -18.58 -1.83
CA GLU A 6 -12.05 -17.52 -1.49
C GLU A 6 -11.78 -17.42 0.01
N LEU A 7 -12.80 -17.62 0.85
CA LEU A 7 -12.59 -17.64 2.30
C LEU A 7 -11.68 -18.79 2.73
N LYS A 8 -11.86 -19.97 2.13
CA LYS A 8 -10.97 -21.11 2.37
C LYS A 8 -9.54 -20.81 1.89
N ARG A 9 -9.37 -20.23 0.70
CA ARG A 9 -8.04 -19.82 0.19
C ARG A 9 -7.38 -18.81 1.13
N LEU A 10 -8.13 -17.85 1.66
CA LEU A 10 -7.63 -16.89 2.64
C LEU A 10 -7.16 -17.61 3.92
N GLN A 11 -7.93 -18.56 4.43
CA GLN A 11 -7.54 -19.40 5.58
C GLN A 11 -6.29 -20.25 5.29
N ASP A 12 -6.18 -20.82 4.09
CA ASP A 12 -5.00 -21.58 3.67
C ASP A 12 -3.75 -20.67 3.63
N ILE A 13 -3.91 -19.41 3.20
CA ILE A 13 -2.83 -18.40 3.23
C ILE A 13 -2.43 -18.07 4.67
N CYS A 14 -3.39 -17.82 5.57
CA CYS A 14 -3.10 -17.57 6.99
C CYS A 14 -2.35 -18.76 7.62
N THR A 15 -2.84 -19.97 7.38
CA THR A 15 -2.22 -21.21 7.87
C THR A 15 -0.79 -21.38 7.34
N HIS A 16 -0.55 -21.03 6.07
CA HIS A 16 0.79 -21.08 5.48
C HIS A 16 1.80 -20.17 6.21
N PHE A 17 1.36 -19.03 6.72
CA PHE A 17 2.18 -18.12 7.52
C PHE A 17 2.12 -18.40 9.02
N GLY A 18 1.45 -19.48 9.44
CA GLY A 18 1.37 -19.89 10.84
C GLY A 18 0.52 -18.96 11.72
N VAL A 19 -0.44 -18.25 11.14
CA VAL A 19 -1.35 -17.33 11.85
C VAL A 19 -2.79 -17.80 11.77
N ALA A 20 -3.61 -17.46 12.76
CA ALA A 20 -4.97 -17.98 12.90
C ALA A 20 -5.94 -17.38 11.87
N ASP A 21 -5.78 -16.09 11.54
CA ASP A 21 -6.69 -15.37 10.66
C ASP A 21 -6.02 -14.19 9.94
N ILE A 22 -6.81 -13.45 9.16
CA ILE A 22 -6.32 -12.31 8.37
C ILE A 22 -5.89 -11.11 9.23
N TYR A 23 -6.41 -10.98 10.46
CA TYR A 23 -6.03 -9.90 11.35
C TYR A 23 -4.65 -10.17 11.95
N GLU A 24 -4.38 -11.41 12.35
CA GLU A 24 -3.03 -11.83 12.75
C GLU A 24 -2.04 -11.75 11.58
N LEU A 25 -2.46 -12.11 10.36
CA LEU A 25 -1.63 -11.95 9.16
C LEU A 25 -1.30 -10.46 8.90
N HIS A 26 -2.26 -9.56 9.13
CA HIS A 26 -2.04 -8.12 9.01
C HIS A 26 -1.03 -7.63 10.05
N GLN A 27 -1.13 -8.07 11.31
CA GLN A 27 -0.15 -7.71 12.33
C GLN A 27 1.26 -8.22 11.98
N LEU A 28 1.39 -9.48 11.57
CA LEU A 28 2.65 -10.04 11.11
C LEU A 28 3.24 -9.21 9.95
N ASN A 29 2.42 -8.85 8.96
CA ASN A 29 2.85 -7.99 7.86
C ASN A 29 3.34 -6.63 8.36
N LEU A 30 2.62 -5.97 9.28
CA LEU A 30 3.01 -4.68 9.84
C LEU A 30 4.34 -4.74 10.60
N GLU A 31 4.55 -5.77 11.41
CA GLU A 31 5.81 -5.97 12.15
C GLU A 31 7.02 -6.06 11.20
N HIS A 32 6.89 -6.88 10.15
CA HIS A 32 7.95 -7.02 9.16
C HIS A 32 8.12 -5.75 8.33
N ASP A 33 7.02 -5.09 7.94
CA ASP A 33 7.05 -3.85 7.16
C ASP A 33 7.77 -2.73 7.93
N GLN A 34 7.37 -2.46 9.18
CA GLN A 34 8.00 -1.45 10.03
C GLN A 34 9.50 -1.72 10.21
N LYS A 35 9.89 -2.98 10.40
CA LYS A 35 11.29 -3.38 10.53
C LYS A 35 12.07 -3.09 9.23
N LEU A 36 11.50 -3.37 8.07
CA LEU A 36 12.15 -3.14 6.78
C LEU A 36 12.24 -1.65 6.45
N ILE A 37 11.17 -0.89 6.67
CA ILE A 37 11.15 0.57 6.44
C ILE A 37 12.16 1.28 7.35
N LYS A 38 12.17 0.95 8.65
CA LYS A 38 13.13 1.54 9.62
C LYS A 38 14.59 1.31 9.24
N ASN A 39 14.89 0.16 8.64
CA ASN A 39 16.25 -0.23 8.26
C ASN A 39 16.58 0.04 6.78
N CYS A 40 15.70 0.75 6.05
CA CYS A 40 15.82 0.95 4.60
C CYS A 40 16.00 -0.36 3.81
N GLY A 41 15.48 -1.48 4.30
CA GLY A 41 15.65 -2.82 3.75
C GLY A 41 14.47 -3.31 2.90
N PHE A 42 13.42 -2.52 2.75
CA PHE A 42 12.28 -2.88 1.91
C PHE A 42 12.69 -2.85 0.43
N ASP A 43 12.61 -3.99 -0.24
CA ASP A 43 12.82 -4.10 -1.68
C ASP A 43 11.68 -4.89 -2.33
N PRO A 44 10.86 -4.25 -3.20
CA PRO A 44 9.73 -4.93 -3.84
C PRO A 44 10.14 -6.07 -4.79
N GLN A 45 11.43 -6.17 -5.15
CA GLN A 45 11.96 -7.22 -6.03
C GLN A 45 12.54 -8.42 -5.27
N ASN A 46 12.75 -8.31 -3.95
CA ASN A 46 13.33 -9.39 -3.16
C ASN A 46 12.27 -10.42 -2.74
N THR A 47 12.15 -11.52 -3.49
CA THR A 47 11.14 -12.57 -3.25
C THR A 47 11.31 -13.32 -1.93
N ALA A 48 12.42 -13.12 -1.20
CA ALA A 48 12.63 -13.72 0.11
C ALA A 48 11.99 -12.93 1.26
N LEU A 49 11.56 -11.69 1.04
CA LEU A 49 10.91 -10.89 2.08
C LEU A 49 9.50 -11.41 2.37
N THR A 50 9.19 -11.61 3.65
CA THR A 50 7.87 -12.08 4.11
C THR A 50 6.74 -11.22 3.54
N ASN A 51 6.86 -9.89 3.55
CA ASN A 51 5.85 -8.98 3.01
C ASN A 51 5.58 -9.20 1.51
N ASN A 52 6.63 -9.50 0.73
CA ASN A 52 6.48 -9.77 -0.70
C ASN A 52 5.71 -11.08 -0.92
N GLN A 53 6.04 -12.12 -0.14
CA GLN A 53 5.36 -13.41 -0.19
C GLN A 53 3.88 -13.31 0.24
N ILE A 54 3.58 -12.54 1.30
CA ILE A 54 2.21 -12.26 1.75
C ILE A 54 1.44 -11.56 0.62
N LYS A 55 2.00 -10.47 0.07
CA LYS A 55 1.38 -9.71 -1.02
C LYS A 55 1.11 -10.59 -2.24
N ASP A 56 2.04 -11.44 -2.66
CA ASP A 56 1.85 -12.29 -3.85
C ASP A 56 0.68 -13.27 -3.68
N LYS A 57 0.55 -13.87 -2.48
CA LYS A 57 -0.55 -14.78 -2.19
C LYS A 57 -1.89 -14.05 -2.12
N LEU A 58 -1.93 -12.91 -1.42
CA LEU A 58 -3.14 -12.12 -1.27
C LEU A 58 -3.62 -11.48 -2.58
N ALA A 59 -2.70 -11.04 -3.45
CA ALA A 59 -3.02 -10.46 -4.75
C ALA A 59 -3.68 -11.47 -5.72
N SER A 60 -3.53 -12.77 -5.46
CA SER A 60 -4.19 -13.84 -6.23
C SER A 60 -5.65 -14.10 -5.83
N LEU A 61 -6.14 -13.45 -4.77
CA LEU A 61 -7.51 -13.63 -4.28
C LEU A 61 -8.50 -12.77 -5.07
N SER A 62 -9.70 -13.29 -5.26
CA SER A 62 -10.81 -12.53 -5.82
C SER A 62 -11.54 -11.78 -4.70
N LEU A 63 -11.12 -10.53 -4.43
CA LEU A 63 -11.62 -9.74 -3.30
C LEU A 63 -13.14 -9.55 -3.25
N ILE A 64 -13.82 -9.46 -4.40
CA ILE A 64 -15.29 -9.31 -4.46
C ILE A 64 -16.05 -10.47 -3.80
N ASN A 65 -15.42 -11.64 -3.69
CA ASN A 65 -16.00 -12.85 -3.13
C ASN A 65 -15.69 -13.02 -1.63
N LEU A 66 -14.90 -12.13 -1.03
CA LEU A 66 -14.64 -12.12 0.40
C LEU A 66 -15.71 -11.31 1.15
N PRO A 67 -16.04 -11.68 2.41
CA PRO A 67 -16.84 -10.82 3.26
C PRO A 67 -16.11 -9.49 3.49
N GLU A 68 -16.89 -8.44 3.81
CA GLU A 68 -16.39 -7.07 3.79
C GLU A 68 -15.21 -6.83 4.75
N ALA A 69 -15.24 -7.44 5.94
CA ALA A 69 -14.22 -7.24 6.95
C ALA A 69 -12.87 -7.84 6.50
N GLU A 70 -12.87 -9.09 6.04
CA GLU A 70 -11.70 -9.76 5.48
C GLU A 70 -11.21 -9.07 4.22
N ARG A 71 -12.13 -8.62 3.35
CA ARG A 71 -11.79 -7.84 2.16
C ARG A 71 -11.03 -6.57 2.52
N LYS A 72 -11.52 -5.78 3.47
CA LYS A 72 -10.85 -4.55 3.93
C LYS A 72 -9.48 -4.85 4.55
N ALA A 73 -9.36 -5.93 5.31
CA ALA A 73 -8.08 -6.35 5.87
C ALA A 73 -7.06 -6.74 4.78
N VAL A 74 -7.47 -7.50 3.77
CA VAL A 74 -6.62 -7.83 2.61
C VAL A 74 -6.25 -6.56 1.82
N GLN A 75 -7.21 -5.68 1.57
CA GLN A 75 -6.98 -4.40 0.90
C GLN A 75 -5.95 -3.55 1.65
N ASN A 76 -6.00 -3.48 2.98
CA ASN A 76 -5.03 -2.74 3.78
C ASN A 76 -3.60 -3.27 3.63
N ILE A 77 -3.43 -4.59 3.68
CA ILE A 77 -2.10 -5.23 3.51
C ILE A 77 -1.55 -4.90 2.11
N LEU A 78 -2.37 -5.06 1.08
CA LEU A 78 -1.96 -4.81 -0.31
C LEU A 78 -1.69 -3.32 -0.54
N TRP A 79 -2.57 -2.43 -0.07
CA TRP A 79 -2.38 -0.99 -0.12
C TRP A 79 -1.04 -0.57 0.48
N LEU A 80 -0.74 -1.02 1.71
CA LEU A 80 0.48 -0.66 2.42
C LEU A 80 1.72 -1.10 1.62
N TRP A 81 1.72 -2.33 1.11
CA TRP A 81 2.82 -2.85 0.31
C TRP A 81 3.08 -2.01 -0.94
N TYR A 82 2.03 -1.72 -1.72
CA TYR A 82 2.16 -0.93 -2.96
C TYR A 82 2.49 0.54 -2.67
N HIS A 83 2.00 1.09 -1.55
CA HIS A 83 2.34 2.42 -1.08
C HIS A 83 3.86 2.52 -0.80
N HIS A 84 4.42 1.59 -0.03
CA HIS A 84 5.86 1.56 0.24
C HIS A 84 6.71 1.23 -0.99
N ALA A 85 6.24 0.35 -1.87
CA ALA A 85 6.91 0.11 -3.15
C ALA A 85 6.97 1.39 -4.01
N THR A 86 5.92 2.22 -3.97
CA THR A 86 5.90 3.53 -4.64
C THR A 86 6.99 4.44 -4.09
N THR A 87 7.08 4.57 -2.76
CA THR A 87 8.07 5.47 -2.13
C THR A 87 9.49 4.99 -2.38
N VAL A 88 9.76 3.68 -2.34
CA VAL A 88 11.07 3.12 -2.71
C VAL A 88 11.43 3.41 -4.17
N CYS A 89 10.48 3.29 -5.10
CA CYS A 89 10.71 3.64 -6.49
C CYS A 89 11.05 5.12 -6.69
N ILE A 90 10.37 6.03 -5.99
CA ILE A 90 10.65 7.47 -6.05
C ILE A 90 12.05 7.76 -5.48
N TRP A 91 12.28 7.36 -4.23
CA TRP A 91 13.40 7.87 -3.43
C TRP A 91 14.70 7.10 -3.65
N GLN A 92 14.62 5.78 -3.74
CA GLN A 92 15.81 4.92 -3.77
C GLN A 92 16.18 4.53 -5.20
N LYS A 93 15.20 4.13 -6.01
CA LYS A 93 15.45 3.61 -7.37
C LYS A 93 15.37 4.69 -8.45
N ARG A 94 14.74 5.83 -8.16
CA ARG A 94 14.43 6.90 -9.12
C ARG A 94 13.69 6.39 -10.37
N ASP A 95 12.88 5.35 -10.19
CA ASP A 95 12.06 4.74 -11.26
C ASP A 95 10.63 5.27 -11.16
N LEU A 96 10.41 6.45 -11.72
CA LEU A 96 9.10 7.12 -11.69
C LEU A 96 8.05 6.40 -12.55
N LYS A 97 8.48 5.60 -13.55
CA LYS A 97 7.55 4.80 -14.36
C LYS A 97 6.96 3.68 -13.51
N GLN A 98 7.81 2.95 -12.79
CA GLN A 98 7.36 1.90 -11.90
C GLN A 98 6.61 2.46 -10.68
N ALA A 99 7.03 3.62 -10.17
CA ALA A 99 6.33 4.32 -9.09
C ALA A 99 4.86 4.61 -9.47
N ARG A 100 4.59 5.09 -10.69
CA ARG A 100 3.21 5.32 -11.18
C ARG A 100 2.37 4.05 -11.19
N ILE A 101 2.94 2.93 -11.63
CA ILE A 101 2.25 1.63 -11.66
C ILE A 101 1.89 1.18 -10.24
N TYR A 102 2.85 1.23 -9.32
CA TYR A 102 2.60 0.85 -7.93
C TYR A 102 1.62 1.81 -7.24
N CYS A 103 1.73 3.11 -7.49
CA CYS A 103 0.85 4.10 -6.89
C CYS A 103 -0.60 3.93 -7.35
N SER A 104 -0.82 3.73 -8.65
CA SER A 104 -2.14 3.41 -9.22
C SER A 104 -2.71 2.12 -8.62
N THR A 105 -1.86 1.11 -8.45
CA THR A 105 -2.27 -0.16 -7.82
C THR A 105 -2.64 0.04 -6.35
N ALA A 106 -1.86 0.81 -5.59
CA ALA A 106 -2.18 1.16 -4.21
C ALA A 106 -3.53 1.88 -4.11
N LEU A 107 -3.81 2.83 -5.01
CA LEU A 107 -5.11 3.51 -5.07
C LEU A 107 -6.28 2.55 -5.30
N SER A 108 -6.11 1.50 -6.11
CA SER A 108 -7.16 0.51 -6.34
C SER A 108 -7.55 -0.30 -5.08
N TYR A 109 -6.65 -0.38 -4.10
CA TYR A 109 -6.90 -1.01 -2.80
C TYR A 109 -7.40 -0.02 -1.75
N LEU A 110 -7.39 1.28 -2.02
CA LEU A 110 -7.88 2.30 -1.10
C LEU A 110 -9.42 2.29 -1.09
N TYR A 111 -10.02 1.69 -0.05
CA TYR A 111 -11.47 1.61 0.10
C TYR A 111 -12.09 2.89 0.69
N GLU A 112 -13.40 3.04 0.55
CA GLU A 112 -14.12 4.19 1.11
C GLU A 112 -14.02 4.25 2.64
N GLY A 113 -13.59 5.39 3.16
CA GLY A 113 -13.34 5.55 4.59
C GLY A 113 -11.99 5.01 5.07
N HIS A 114 -11.06 4.67 4.16
CA HIS A 114 -9.70 4.31 4.54
C HIS A 114 -9.05 5.42 5.40
N PRO A 115 -8.36 5.06 6.50
CA PRO A 115 -7.83 6.06 7.45
C PRO A 115 -6.69 6.89 6.87
N ASN A 116 -5.86 6.29 6.00
CA ASN A 116 -4.75 6.99 5.36
C ASN A 116 -5.20 7.63 4.04
N ARG A 117 -4.82 8.89 3.82
CA ARG A 117 -5.22 9.71 2.68
C ARG A 117 -4.03 10.24 1.88
N ILE A 118 -2.82 9.77 2.18
CA ILE A 118 -1.59 10.21 1.53
C ILE A 118 -1.36 9.66 0.12
N THR A 119 -1.82 8.45 -0.21
CA THR A 119 -1.53 7.84 -1.53
C THR A 119 -2.09 8.64 -2.71
N PRO A 120 -3.31 9.24 -2.64
CA PRO A 120 -3.78 10.17 -3.65
C PRO A 120 -2.84 11.35 -3.91
N VAL A 121 -2.22 11.92 -2.87
CA VAL A 121 -1.24 13.00 -3.00
C VAL A 121 -0.05 12.52 -3.83
N LEU A 122 0.53 11.37 -3.50
CA LEU A 122 1.63 10.77 -4.29
C LEU A 122 1.24 10.57 -5.76
N CYS A 123 0.03 10.08 -6.03
CA CYS A 123 -0.40 9.81 -7.40
C CYS A 123 -0.56 11.10 -8.22
N MET A 124 -1.18 12.13 -7.63
CA MET A 124 -1.32 13.44 -8.27
C MET A 124 0.06 14.02 -8.60
N LEU A 125 1.01 13.96 -7.65
CA LEU A 125 2.38 14.45 -7.85
C LEU A 125 3.14 13.67 -8.93
N LEU A 126 3.03 12.34 -8.95
CA LEU A 126 3.63 11.52 -10.01
C LEU A 126 3.07 11.84 -11.40
N ASN A 127 1.86 12.39 -11.49
CA ASN A 127 1.19 12.78 -12.73
C ASN A 127 1.38 14.29 -13.06
N GLY A 128 2.11 15.03 -12.23
CA GLY A 128 2.33 16.47 -12.41
C GLY A 128 1.16 17.36 -12.00
N GLU A 129 0.17 16.81 -11.28
CA GLU A 129 -1.06 17.48 -10.88
C GLU A 129 -0.89 18.22 -9.54
N ILE A 130 0.06 19.15 -9.46
CA ILE A 130 0.45 19.82 -8.20
C ILE A 130 -0.71 20.57 -7.53
N ASP A 131 -1.57 21.24 -8.31
CA ASP A 131 -2.69 22.01 -7.75
C ASP A 131 -3.76 21.09 -7.14
N ALA A 132 -4.01 19.93 -7.76
CA ALA A 132 -4.89 18.91 -7.21
C ALA A 132 -4.31 18.31 -5.92
N ALA A 133 -2.99 18.06 -5.89
CA ALA A 133 -2.30 17.55 -4.71
C ALA A 133 -2.38 18.53 -3.52
N ARG A 134 -2.24 19.84 -3.78
CA ARG A 134 -2.38 20.90 -2.76
C ARG A 134 -3.80 20.95 -2.21
N LEU A 135 -4.81 20.95 -3.08
CA LEU A 135 -6.21 20.97 -2.65
C LEU A 135 -6.57 19.73 -1.83
N TRP A 136 -6.14 18.54 -2.28
CA TRP A 136 -6.37 17.30 -1.54
C TRP A 136 -5.71 17.31 -0.16
N THR A 137 -4.47 17.80 -0.08
CA THR A 137 -3.74 17.95 1.18
C THR A 137 -4.48 18.85 2.17
N ALA A 138 -5.04 19.96 1.71
CA ALA A 138 -5.78 20.89 2.54
C ALA A 138 -7.13 20.32 3.04
N GLU A 139 -7.85 19.61 2.18
CA GLU A 139 -9.24 19.20 2.46
C GLU A 139 -9.41 17.79 3.03
N LYS A 140 -8.54 16.86 2.64
CA LYS A 140 -8.76 15.42 2.85
C LYS A 140 -7.72 14.76 3.75
N VAL A 141 -6.52 15.32 3.86
CA VAL A 141 -5.45 14.77 4.69
C VAL A 141 -5.63 15.22 6.14
N ASN A 142 -5.64 14.24 7.05
CA ASN A 142 -5.77 14.49 8.49
C ASN A 142 -4.49 15.13 9.05
N GLU A 143 -4.58 15.63 10.29
CA GLU A 143 -3.46 16.33 10.95
C GLU A 143 -2.22 15.46 11.17
N ILE A 144 -2.39 14.14 11.29
CA ILE A 144 -1.27 13.21 11.50
C ILE A 144 -0.45 13.05 10.21
N GLU A 145 -1.12 12.91 9.06
CA GLU A 145 -0.47 12.73 7.75
C GLU A 145 -0.04 14.05 7.11
N ARG A 146 -0.61 15.20 7.52
CA ARG A 146 -0.38 16.51 6.88
C ARG A 146 1.09 16.92 6.79
N PRO A 147 1.93 16.78 7.83
CA PRO A 147 3.35 17.12 7.72
C PRO A 147 4.06 16.33 6.61
N TYR A 148 3.69 15.06 6.43
CA TYR A 148 4.26 14.25 5.36
C TYR A 148 3.72 14.66 3.99
N ALA A 149 2.44 14.99 3.87
CA ALA A 149 1.87 15.51 2.62
C ALA A 149 2.54 16.82 2.18
N GLU A 150 2.76 17.76 3.11
CA GLU A 150 3.48 19.01 2.85
C GLU A 150 4.94 18.76 2.42
N HIS A 151 5.60 17.79 3.05
CA HIS A 151 6.92 17.34 2.62
C HIS A 151 6.90 16.84 1.16
N LEU A 152 5.93 16.03 0.76
CA LEU A 152 5.80 15.55 -0.63
C LEU A 152 5.63 16.71 -1.63
N LEU A 153 4.82 17.71 -1.29
CA LEU A 153 4.64 18.91 -2.12
C LEU A 153 5.96 19.67 -2.31
N ALA A 154 6.72 19.88 -1.23
CA ALA A 154 8.02 20.54 -1.30
C ALA A 154 9.04 19.75 -2.13
N GLU A 155 8.98 18.43 -2.09
CA GLU A 155 9.87 17.56 -2.86
C GLU A 155 9.53 17.55 -4.36
N TYR A 156 8.26 17.67 -4.71
CA TYR A 156 7.85 17.92 -6.09
C TYR A 156 8.49 19.21 -6.65
N GLU A 157 8.47 20.30 -5.88
CA GLU A 157 9.06 21.58 -6.28
C GLU A 157 10.58 21.50 -6.48
N LYS A 158 11.25 20.56 -5.80
CA LYS A 158 12.69 20.26 -6.00
C LYS A 158 12.96 19.38 -7.23
N GLY A 159 11.92 18.90 -7.91
CA GLY A 159 12.03 18.06 -9.10
C GLY A 159 12.13 16.56 -8.81
N THR A 160 11.88 16.10 -7.58
CA THR A 160 11.95 14.67 -7.23
C THR A 160 10.98 13.81 -8.07
N PHE A 161 9.85 14.38 -8.49
CA PHE A 161 8.77 13.69 -9.21
C PHE A 161 8.81 13.94 -10.74
N ASN A 162 9.82 14.66 -11.22
CA ASN A 162 9.96 15.08 -12.63
C ASN A 162 11.00 14.23 -13.38
#